data_AF-A0A8J7XZ56-F1
#
_entry.id   AF-A0A8J7XZ56-F1
#
_cell.length_a   1.000
_cell.length_b   1.000
_cell.length_c   1.000
_cell.angle_alpha   90.00
_cell.angle_beta   90.00
_cell.angle_gamma   90.00
#
_symmetry.space_group_name_H-M   'P 1'
#
loop_
_entity.id
_entity.type
_entity.pdbx_description
1 polymer ?
#
loop_
_entity_poly.entity_id
_entity_poly.type
_entity_poly.pdbx_seq_one_letter_code
_entity_poly.pdbx_strand_id
1 'polypeptide(L)'
;MKKVIPLVILLFMFCAVQAQSPQFIVKEESVEVYINSDSTVEIWYYFTIQTTQGPHRGIYVGVPNDSVYDYAASQNGRMLTVEKEPQRLKVFFLDEAQSGDISDVKVSFSILNMIYPDEEGRLGVEFIPTWYDFPTKVLKVKFILPEGCDISEVGNYPATAENRGMEGGRAYVYFERANLDPNYQFRCGVSFPETYVTMQETTVPVTPAKEPGTSASFVCCFVVLLLLGFAFILILYKLARKMKYISPKLSMESLGARKDLDSVEAAYVLNAHPVNLVNLILLGLVRKGALRILDWGPVKAEVIEQKKKEEAFTCPNCGAPLDSAVELQFCQYCGSEVRLSGHLTYYENEFLLHGIKGDGTLDGTAVSTILDTLYKKVDSRMTGYSRKETEDFYREQIKNYWADIESATAEDRYKLFGDKVDWLMADPFFDEKAKDTFNDVTTPYTPSSWWIWYNLGKASNGKDFSESISQAKKNVEDKLGLNKKSLEKGWEKHAVPGKPSAQVSHAHKSCVCACVSCACACACVSCACACASGGGF
;
A
#
# COMPACT_ATOMS: atom_id res chain seq x y z
N MET A 1 -51.45 -63.29 43.86
CA MET A 1 -52.02 -61.92 43.86
C MET A 1 -50.84 -60.95 43.80
N LYS A 2 -50.54 -60.40 42.62
CA LYS A 2 -50.91 -59.05 42.16
C LYS A 2 -50.14 -57.91 42.85
N LYS A 3 -49.28 -57.25 42.05
CA LYS A 3 -48.85 -55.83 42.10
C LYS A 3 -47.73 -55.53 43.12
N VAL A 4 -46.65 -54.77 42.87
CA VAL A 4 -46.45 -53.59 42.00
C VAL A 4 -44.94 -53.49 41.64
N ILE A 5 -44.64 -53.41 40.34
CA ILE A 5 -43.49 -52.68 39.75
C ILE A 5 -43.98 -51.21 39.66
N PRO A 6 -43.24 -50.17 40.13
CA PRO A 6 -42.08 -49.65 39.40
C PRO A 6 -40.99 -48.97 40.26
N LEU A 7 -39.72 -49.35 40.07
CA LEU A 7 -38.57 -48.58 40.60
C LEU A 7 -37.35 -48.66 39.68
N VAL A 8 -37.54 -48.52 38.36
CA VAL A 8 -36.40 -48.49 37.40
C VAL A 8 -36.53 -47.36 36.35
N ILE A 9 -37.52 -46.46 36.46
CA ILE A 9 -37.66 -45.31 35.53
C ILE A 9 -37.47 -43.98 36.28
N LEU A 10 -36.32 -43.82 36.95
CA LEU A 10 -35.92 -42.53 37.53
C LEU A 10 -34.40 -42.32 37.50
N LEU A 11 -33.77 -42.64 36.37
CA LEU A 11 -32.37 -42.28 36.11
C LEU A 11 -32.12 -42.01 34.61
N PHE A 12 -33.04 -41.28 33.97
CA PHE A 12 -32.88 -40.76 32.60
C PHE A 12 -33.51 -39.36 32.48
N MET A 13 -33.45 -38.55 33.54
CA MET A 13 -33.92 -37.17 33.51
C MET A 13 -32.73 -36.20 33.49
N PHE A 14 -32.58 -35.56 32.32
CA PHE A 14 -31.93 -34.28 32.07
C PHE A 14 -30.40 -34.19 32.20
N CYS A 15 -29.68 -34.86 31.30
CA CYS A 15 -28.62 -34.15 30.59
C CYS A 15 -29.28 -33.34 29.47
N ALA A 16 -29.84 -32.18 29.82
CA ALA A 16 -30.08 -31.16 28.81
C ALA A 16 -28.70 -30.69 28.35
N VAL A 17 -28.22 -31.22 27.22
CA VAL A 17 -27.16 -30.56 26.47
C VAL A 17 -27.78 -29.24 26.04
N GLN A 18 -27.53 -28.18 26.81
CA GLN A 18 -27.75 -26.83 26.32
C GLN A 18 -26.73 -26.64 25.19
N ALA A 19 -27.16 -26.85 23.95
CA ALA A 19 -26.46 -26.29 22.82
C ALA A 19 -26.50 -24.78 23.02
N GLN A 20 -25.38 -24.19 23.47
CA GLN A 20 -25.25 -22.74 23.50
C GLN A 20 -25.46 -22.26 22.05
N SER A 21 -26.39 -21.35 21.84
CA SER A 21 -26.56 -20.71 20.55
C SER A 21 -25.21 -20.13 20.11
N PRO A 22 -24.83 -20.19 18.84
CA PRO A 22 -23.55 -19.61 18.43
C PRO A 22 -23.52 -18.10 18.76
N GLN A 23 -22.34 -17.53 18.90
CA GLN A 23 -22.15 -16.08 19.10
C GLN A 23 -22.53 -15.28 17.84
N PHE A 24 -22.25 -15.86 16.67
CA PHE A 24 -22.54 -15.28 15.37
C PHE A 24 -23.16 -16.31 14.43
N ILE A 25 -23.79 -15.82 13.37
CA ILE A 25 -24.09 -16.59 12.15
C ILE A 25 -23.61 -15.76 10.97
N VAL A 26 -22.74 -16.32 10.14
CA VAL A 26 -22.35 -15.65 8.89
C VAL A 26 -23.46 -15.91 7.87
N LYS A 27 -24.22 -14.89 7.51
CA LYS A 27 -25.28 -15.02 6.49
C LYS A 27 -24.70 -15.16 5.09
N GLU A 28 -23.68 -14.36 4.82
CA GLU A 28 -22.97 -14.41 3.54
C GLU A 28 -21.50 -14.11 3.77
N GLU A 29 -20.64 -14.93 3.17
CA GLU A 29 -19.21 -14.73 3.04
C GLU A 29 -18.88 -14.78 1.55
N SER A 30 -18.55 -13.64 0.97
CA SER A 30 -18.14 -13.53 -0.43
C SER A 30 -16.67 -13.16 -0.47
N VAL A 31 -15.86 -13.94 -1.20
CA VAL A 31 -14.42 -13.77 -1.28
C VAL A 31 -13.98 -13.61 -2.73
N GLU A 32 -13.20 -12.59 -3.02
CA GLU A 32 -12.56 -12.36 -4.31
C GLU A 32 -11.05 -12.45 -4.13
N VAL A 33 -10.41 -13.35 -4.89
CA VAL A 33 -8.97 -13.62 -4.86
C VAL A 33 -8.37 -13.14 -6.18
N TYR A 34 -7.74 -11.98 -6.17
CA TYR A 34 -7.09 -11.37 -7.33
C TYR A 34 -5.63 -11.81 -7.41
N ILE A 35 -5.25 -12.43 -8.52
CA ILE A 35 -3.89 -12.85 -8.79
C ILE A 35 -3.28 -11.86 -9.79
N ASN A 36 -2.17 -11.24 -9.42
CA ASN A 36 -1.49 -10.23 -10.22
C ASN A 36 -0.24 -10.79 -10.92
N SER A 37 0.14 -10.16 -12.03
CA SER A 37 1.32 -10.57 -12.82
C SER A 37 2.66 -10.41 -12.08
N ASP A 38 2.69 -9.64 -10.99
CA ASP A 38 3.88 -9.41 -10.16
C ASP A 38 4.02 -10.40 -8.99
N SER A 39 3.29 -11.52 -9.04
CA SER A 39 3.20 -12.58 -8.01
C SER A 39 2.47 -12.20 -6.72
N THR A 40 1.90 -11.00 -6.64
CA THR A 40 1.08 -10.58 -5.50
C THR A 40 -0.33 -11.16 -5.64
N VAL A 41 -0.92 -11.52 -4.50
CA VAL A 41 -2.34 -11.91 -4.42
C VAL A 41 -3.06 -10.93 -3.50
N GLU A 42 -4.16 -10.36 -3.99
CA GLU A 42 -5.03 -9.48 -3.21
C GLU A 42 -6.34 -10.19 -2.91
N ILE A 43 -6.73 -10.26 -1.64
CA ILE A 43 -7.93 -10.97 -1.21
C ILE A 43 -8.91 -9.97 -0.61
N TRP A 44 -10.14 -9.98 -1.12
CA TRP A 44 -11.26 -9.19 -0.63
C TRP A 44 -12.32 -10.11 -0.05
N TYR A 45 -12.67 -9.90 1.21
CA TYR A 45 -13.82 -10.49 1.86
C TYR A 45 -14.97 -9.49 1.99
N TYR A 46 -16.18 -9.97 1.79
CA TYR A 46 -17.42 -9.26 2.03
C TYR A 46 -18.30 -10.15 2.91
N PHE A 47 -18.46 -9.76 4.16
CA PHE A 47 -19.22 -10.50 5.16
C PHE A 47 -20.54 -9.79 5.46
N THR A 48 -21.62 -10.57 5.58
CA THR A 48 -22.84 -10.18 6.27
C THR A 48 -22.99 -11.05 7.51
N ILE A 49 -22.74 -10.49 8.68
CA ILE A 49 -22.68 -11.22 9.96
C ILE A 49 -23.91 -10.87 10.78
N GLN A 50 -24.60 -11.87 11.31
CA GLN A 50 -25.64 -11.69 12.32
C GLN A 50 -25.09 -12.06 13.69
N THR A 51 -25.14 -11.13 14.62
CA THR A 51 -24.80 -11.36 16.03
C THR A 51 -25.99 -12.02 16.72
N THR A 52 -25.79 -13.21 17.30
CA THR A 52 -26.86 -14.00 17.93
C THR A 52 -26.76 -14.02 19.45
N GLN A 53 -25.58 -13.74 19.99
CA GLN A 53 -25.36 -13.38 21.39
C GLN A 53 -24.46 -12.16 21.41
N GLY A 54 -24.69 -11.21 22.30
CA GLY A 54 -23.85 -10.02 22.46
C GLY A 54 -23.55 -9.79 23.93
N PRO A 55 -22.64 -8.86 24.25
CA PRO A 55 -21.97 -7.95 23.32
C PRO A 55 -20.70 -8.51 22.66
N HIS A 56 -20.43 -8.10 21.42
CA HIS A 56 -19.14 -8.34 20.75
C HIS A 56 -18.57 -7.09 20.07
N ARG A 57 -17.24 -6.97 20.07
CA ARG A 57 -16.53 -5.80 19.55
C ARG A 57 -15.87 -6.02 18.18
N GLY A 58 -16.01 -7.20 17.58
CA GLY A 58 -15.35 -7.52 16.32
C GLY A 58 -15.38 -9.00 15.98
N ILE A 59 -14.73 -9.35 14.87
CA ILE A 59 -14.62 -10.71 14.34
C ILE A 59 -13.17 -10.99 13.90
N TYR A 60 -12.79 -12.25 13.87
CA TYR A 60 -11.50 -12.70 13.37
C TYR A 60 -11.60 -13.16 11.92
N VAL A 61 -10.73 -12.67 11.05
CA VAL A 61 -10.60 -13.12 9.66
C VAL A 61 -9.29 -13.88 9.51
N GLY A 62 -9.35 -15.12 9.02
CA GLY A 62 -8.16 -15.94 8.82
C GLY A 62 -7.29 -15.39 7.70
N VAL A 63 -5.97 -15.44 7.88
CA VAL A 63 -5.00 -15.15 6.82
C VAL A 63 -4.18 -16.39 6.46
N PRO A 64 -3.88 -16.64 5.17
CA PRO A 64 -3.18 -17.85 4.75
C PRO A 64 -1.76 -18.00 5.33
N ASN A 65 -1.01 -16.90 5.45
CA ASN A 65 0.35 -16.88 5.99
C ASN A 65 0.68 -15.51 6.61
N ASP A 66 1.86 -15.39 7.25
CA ASP A 66 2.30 -14.18 7.94
C ASP A 66 2.82 -13.07 7.00
N SER A 67 3.01 -13.39 5.72
CA SER A 67 3.46 -12.50 4.66
C SER A 67 2.35 -11.56 4.16
N VAL A 68 1.20 -11.52 4.84
CA VAL A 68 0.17 -10.50 4.62
C VAL A 68 0.73 -9.10 4.86
N TYR A 69 0.54 -8.22 3.89
CA TYR A 69 0.88 -6.81 3.93
C TYR A 69 -0.31 -6.02 3.38
N ASP A 70 -0.46 -4.76 3.78
CA ASP A 70 -1.54 -3.89 3.28
C ASP A 70 -2.94 -4.46 3.53
N TYR A 71 -3.34 -4.53 4.80
CA TYR A 71 -4.67 -4.96 5.21
C TYR A 71 -5.56 -3.78 5.61
N ALA A 72 -6.84 -3.89 5.30
CA ALA A 72 -7.84 -2.86 5.52
C ALA A 72 -9.18 -3.52 5.83
N ALA A 73 -10.01 -2.87 6.63
CA ALA A 73 -11.40 -3.28 6.80
C ALA A 73 -12.31 -2.06 6.87
N SER A 74 -13.54 -2.21 6.40
CA SER A 74 -14.57 -1.18 6.49
C SER A 74 -15.93 -1.79 6.80
N GLN A 75 -16.79 -1.02 7.47
CA GLN A 75 -18.19 -1.33 7.71
C GLN A 75 -19.00 -0.10 7.35
N ASN A 76 -20.02 -0.28 6.51
CA ASN A 76 -20.83 0.83 5.99
C ASN A 76 -20.00 1.97 5.38
N GLY A 77 -18.88 1.65 4.71
CA GLY A 77 -17.97 2.63 4.09
C GLY A 77 -17.01 3.34 5.06
N ARG A 78 -17.10 3.08 6.38
CA ARG A 78 -16.15 3.61 7.37
C ARG A 78 -15.07 2.59 7.65
N MET A 79 -13.82 3.03 7.68
CA MET A 79 -12.70 2.15 8.00
C MET A 79 -12.77 1.69 9.45
N LEU A 80 -12.38 0.44 9.68
CA LEU A 80 -12.36 -0.22 10.97
C LEU A 80 -10.93 -0.37 11.48
N THR A 81 -10.77 -0.43 12.79
CA THR A 81 -9.50 -0.84 13.40
C THR A 81 -9.25 -2.32 13.10
N VAL A 82 -8.03 -2.65 12.70
CA VAL A 82 -7.60 -4.03 12.44
C VAL A 82 -6.31 -4.31 13.19
N GLU A 83 -6.31 -5.33 14.05
CA GLU A 83 -5.10 -5.84 14.70
C GLU A 83 -4.61 -7.10 13.98
N LYS A 84 -3.36 -7.09 13.50
CA LYS A 84 -2.73 -8.25 12.87
C LYS A 84 -2.18 -9.21 13.93
N GLU A 85 -2.64 -10.45 13.89
CA GLU A 85 -2.04 -11.61 14.57
C GLU A 85 -1.39 -12.55 13.53
N PRO A 86 -0.51 -13.49 13.91
CA PRO A 86 0.26 -14.30 12.94
C PRO A 86 -0.56 -15.08 11.91
N GLN A 87 -1.80 -15.49 12.24
CA GLN A 87 -2.65 -16.32 11.38
C GLN A 87 -4.06 -15.73 11.18
N ARG A 88 -4.32 -14.52 11.69
CA ARG A 88 -5.63 -13.88 11.59
C ARG A 88 -5.55 -12.37 11.76
N LEU A 89 -6.53 -11.67 11.21
CA LEU A 89 -6.80 -10.26 11.47
C LEU A 89 -7.98 -10.15 12.42
N LYS A 90 -7.83 -9.40 13.50
CA LYS A 90 -8.96 -9.04 14.36
C LYS A 90 -9.55 -7.73 13.86
N VAL A 91 -10.76 -7.79 13.32
CA VAL A 91 -11.48 -6.66 12.74
C VAL A 91 -12.49 -6.16 13.77
N PHE A 92 -12.31 -4.94 14.26
CA PHE A 92 -13.21 -4.35 15.26
C PHE A 92 -14.43 -3.75 14.58
N PHE A 93 -15.63 -4.03 15.08
CA PHE A 93 -16.84 -3.37 14.60
C PHE A 93 -16.84 -1.89 15.01
N LEU A 94 -17.57 -1.07 14.25
CA LEU A 94 -17.69 0.37 14.52
C LEU A 94 -18.28 0.63 15.91
N ASP A 95 -19.34 -0.11 16.24
CA ASP A 95 -20.02 -0.12 17.53
C ASP A 95 -20.08 -1.54 18.09
N GLU A 96 -20.30 -1.68 19.39
CA GLU A 96 -20.45 -2.98 20.04
C GLU A 96 -21.74 -3.68 19.58
N ALA A 97 -21.58 -4.78 18.84
CA ALA A 97 -22.70 -5.51 18.27
C ALA A 97 -23.47 -6.29 19.34
N GLN A 98 -24.78 -6.08 19.38
CA GLN A 98 -25.71 -6.72 20.29
C GLN A 98 -26.43 -7.87 19.60
N SER A 99 -27.13 -8.69 20.39
CA SER A 99 -27.94 -9.79 19.86
C SER A 99 -29.02 -9.26 18.91
N GLY A 100 -29.03 -9.78 17.68
CA GLY A 100 -29.93 -9.40 16.60
C GLY A 100 -29.30 -8.49 15.54
N ASP A 101 -28.17 -7.86 15.84
CA ASP A 101 -27.53 -6.90 14.93
C ASP A 101 -26.98 -7.60 13.68
N ILE A 102 -27.01 -6.87 12.56
CA ILE A 102 -26.42 -7.27 11.29
C ILE A 102 -25.28 -6.32 10.97
N SER A 103 -24.08 -6.88 10.78
CA SER A 103 -22.87 -6.14 10.43
C SER A 103 -22.39 -6.54 9.05
N ASP A 104 -22.38 -5.58 8.12
CA ASP A 104 -21.77 -5.74 6.81
C ASP A 104 -20.32 -5.24 6.84
N VAL A 105 -19.38 -6.17 6.72
CA VAL A 105 -17.95 -5.91 6.90
C VAL A 105 -17.20 -6.32 5.64
N LYS A 106 -16.47 -5.37 5.07
CA LYS A 106 -15.55 -5.58 3.95
C LYS A 106 -14.13 -5.61 4.49
N VAL A 107 -13.35 -6.63 4.14
CA VAL A 107 -11.95 -6.77 4.58
C VAL A 107 -11.10 -7.03 3.35
N SER A 108 -9.95 -6.37 3.23
CA SER A 108 -8.99 -6.66 2.18
C SER A 108 -7.60 -6.83 2.75
N PHE A 109 -6.79 -7.64 2.09
CA PHE A 109 -5.37 -7.73 2.37
C PHE A 109 -4.58 -8.24 1.17
N SER A 110 -3.34 -7.77 1.03
CA SER A 110 -2.39 -8.31 0.05
C SER A 110 -1.48 -9.35 0.68
N ILE A 111 -1.05 -10.34 -0.08
CA ILE A 111 -0.22 -11.44 0.40
C ILE A 111 0.82 -11.85 -0.64
N LEU A 112 2.04 -12.10 -0.17
CA LEU A 112 3.11 -12.71 -0.96
C LEU A 112 3.15 -14.22 -0.73
N ASN A 113 3.85 -14.93 -1.62
CA ASN A 113 4.17 -16.35 -1.45
C ASN A 113 2.93 -17.26 -1.37
N MET A 114 1.87 -16.93 -2.12
CA MET A 114 0.63 -17.73 -2.22
C MET A 114 0.47 -18.43 -3.58
N ILE A 115 1.44 -18.25 -4.48
CA ILE A 115 1.51 -18.89 -5.79
C ILE A 115 2.61 -19.95 -5.73
N TYR A 116 2.26 -21.19 -6.03
CA TYR A 116 3.16 -22.33 -5.94
C TYR A 116 3.33 -23.01 -7.30
N PRO A 117 4.51 -23.59 -7.61
CA PRO A 117 4.65 -24.48 -8.75
C PRO A 117 3.67 -25.66 -8.65
N ASP A 118 3.01 -25.97 -9.74
CA ASP A 118 2.09 -27.10 -9.88
C ASP A 118 2.74 -28.19 -10.77
N GLU A 119 2.07 -28.63 -11.85
CA GLU A 119 2.63 -29.52 -12.89
C GLU A 119 3.43 -28.73 -13.96
N GLU A 120 4.27 -29.41 -14.75
CA GLU A 120 5.18 -28.87 -15.78
C GLU A 120 4.77 -27.50 -16.39
N GLY A 121 5.42 -26.42 -15.95
CA GLY A 121 5.23 -25.06 -16.48
C GLY A 121 3.96 -24.33 -16.01
N ARG A 122 3.29 -24.83 -14.97
CA ARG A 122 2.08 -24.24 -14.39
C ARG A 122 2.29 -23.79 -12.95
N LEU A 123 1.49 -22.80 -12.58
CA LEU A 123 1.41 -22.24 -11.25
C LEU A 123 0.02 -22.45 -10.68
N GLY A 124 -0.04 -22.78 -9.40
CA GLY A 124 -1.26 -23.01 -8.64
C GLY A 124 -1.43 -22.02 -7.51
N VAL A 125 -2.68 -21.61 -7.28
CA VAL A 125 -3.10 -20.87 -6.09
C VAL A 125 -4.20 -21.66 -5.43
N GLU A 126 -3.91 -22.14 -4.22
CA GLU A 126 -4.87 -22.83 -3.38
C GLU A 126 -5.23 -21.97 -2.18
N PHE A 127 -6.52 -21.95 -1.85
CA PHE A 127 -7.07 -21.07 -0.83
C PHE A 127 -8.16 -21.77 -0.02
N ILE A 128 -8.12 -21.53 1.28
CA ILE A 128 -9.16 -21.92 2.23
C ILE A 128 -9.71 -20.61 2.81
N PRO A 129 -10.95 -20.22 2.49
CA PRO A 129 -11.61 -19.06 3.10
C PRO A 129 -11.68 -19.18 4.62
N THR A 130 -11.97 -18.09 5.30
CA THR A 130 -12.09 -18.10 6.76
C THR A 130 -13.19 -19.07 7.18
N TRP A 131 -12.93 -19.92 8.18
CA TRP A 131 -13.92 -20.79 8.77
C TRP A 131 -14.09 -20.46 10.26
N TYR A 132 -15.28 -20.72 10.77
CA TYR A 132 -15.66 -20.38 12.14
C TYR A 132 -16.18 -21.59 12.89
N ASP A 133 -16.18 -21.52 14.21
CA ASP A 133 -16.85 -22.47 15.11
C ASP A 133 -18.38 -22.28 15.16
N PHE A 134 -18.92 -21.43 14.29
CA PHE A 134 -20.33 -21.16 14.07
C PHE A 134 -20.69 -21.27 12.58
N PRO A 135 -21.97 -21.46 12.22
CA PRO A 135 -22.35 -21.78 10.85
C PRO A 135 -22.24 -20.60 9.89
N THR A 136 -21.90 -20.90 8.63
CA THR A 136 -21.94 -19.98 7.49
C THR A 136 -23.05 -20.41 6.52
N LYS A 137 -24.00 -19.52 6.22
CA LYS A 137 -25.16 -19.85 5.38
C LYS A 137 -24.82 -19.91 3.90
N VAL A 138 -24.02 -18.98 3.40
CA VAL A 138 -23.58 -18.95 2.00
C VAL A 138 -22.13 -18.53 1.96
N LEU A 139 -21.31 -19.29 1.23
CA LEU A 139 -19.91 -18.98 0.93
C LEU A 139 -19.76 -18.90 -0.59
N LYS A 140 -19.20 -17.80 -1.08
CA LYS A 140 -18.87 -17.58 -2.49
C LYS A 140 -17.39 -17.27 -2.60
N VAL A 141 -16.67 -17.92 -3.51
CA VAL A 141 -15.23 -17.67 -3.73
C VAL A 141 -15.00 -17.47 -5.21
N LYS A 142 -14.41 -16.35 -5.59
CA LYS A 142 -14.10 -16.01 -6.98
C LYS A 142 -12.62 -15.74 -7.14
N PHE A 143 -11.93 -16.59 -7.90
CA PHE A 143 -10.56 -16.34 -8.34
C PHE A 143 -10.59 -15.49 -9.59
N ILE A 144 -9.78 -14.44 -9.63
CA ILE A 144 -9.64 -13.50 -10.74
C ILE A 144 -8.17 -13.53 -11.15
N LEU A 145 -7.94 -14.05 -12.36
CA LEU A 145 -6.62 -14.38 -12.87
C LEU A 145 -5.88 -13.12 -13.36
N PRO A 146 -4.57 -13.22 -13.66
CA PRO A 146 -3.82 -12.13 -14.27
C PRO A 146 -4.43 -11.66 -15.60
N GLU A 147 -4.18 -10.41 -15.95
CA GLU A 147 -4.68 -9.81 -17.19
C GLU A 147 -4.14 -10.55 -18.42
N GLY A 148 -5.01 -10.79 -19.40
CA GLY A 148 -4.66 -11.51 -20.63
C GLY A 148 -4.61 -13.04 -20.48
N CYS A 149 -4.87 -13.58 -19.28
CA CYS A 149 -5.03 -15.02 -19.09
C CYS A 149 -6.33 -15.51 -19.74
N ASP A 150 -6.22 -16.46 -20.66
CA ASP A 150 -7.40 -17.05 -21.32
C ASP A 150 -8.02 -18.14 -20.45
N ILE A 151 -9.35 -18.10 -20.31
CA ILE A 151 -10.04 -19.06 -19.43
C ILE A 151 -9.84 -20.51 -19.88
N SER A 152 -9.58 -20.82 -21.15
CA SER A 152 -9.36 -22.19 -21.62
C SER A 152 -8.09 -22.83 -21.05
N GLU A 153 -7.12 -22.02 -20.61
CA GLU A 153 -5.84 -22.48 -20.08
C GLU A 153 -5.84 -22.63 -18.55
N VAL A 154 -6.94 -22.23 -17.90
CA VAL A 154 -7.09 -22.23 -16.43
C VAL A 154 -7.72 -23.55 -15.96
N GLY A 155 -7.07 -24.21 -15.01
CA GLY A 155 -7.60 -25.36 -14.28
C GLY A 155 -8.20 -24.94 -12.94
N ASN A 156 -8.98 -25.81 -12.32
CA ASN A 156 -9.50 -25.65 -10.96
C ASN A 156 -9.29 -26.95 -10.16
N TYR A 157 -8.86 -26.81 -8.90
CA TYR A 157 -8.57 -27.92 -7.99
C TYR A 157 -8.61 -27.42 -6.53
N PRO A 158 -8.92 -28.24 -5.52
CA PRO A 158 -9.49 -29.60 -5.61
C PRO A 158 -11.00 -29.62 -5.86
N ALA A 159 -11.67 -28.48 -5.65
CA ALA A 159 -13.09 -28.37 -5.87
C ALA A 159 -13.42 -28.20 -7.37
N THR A 160 -14.56 -28.75 -7.79
CA THR A 160 -15.19 -28.41 -9.07
C THR A 160 -15.81 -27.02 -8.97
N ALA A 161 -15.49 -26.14 -9.92
CA ALA A 161 -16.06 -24.80 -10.00
C ALA A 161 -17.51 -24.82 -10.48
N GLU A 162 -18.37 -23.99 -9.89
CA GLU A 162 -19.76 -23.80 -10.31
C GLU A 162 -19.87 -22.93 -11.56
N ASN A 163 -18.96 -21.98 -11.75
CA ASN A 163 -18.93 -21.11 -12.92
C ASN A 163 -17.50 -20.65 -13.25
N ARG A 164 -17.26 -20.28 -14.51
CA ARG A 164 -15.98 -19.77 -15.00
C ARG A 164 -16.19 -19.00 -16.30
N GLY A 165 -15.35 -17.99 -16.55
CA GLY A 165 -15.47 -17.19 -17.75
C GLY A 165 -14.44 -16.08 -17.84
N MET A 166 -14.76 -15.08 -18.65
CA MET A 166 -13.95 -13.87 -18.82
C MET A 166 -14.76 -12.67 -18.33
N GLU A 167 -14.11 -11.77 -17.59
CA GLU A 167 -14.70 -10.52 -17.11
C GLU A 167 -13.62 -9.44 -17.05
N GLY A 168 -13.86 -8.29 -17.68
CA GLY A 168 -12.91 -7.17 -17.65
C GLY A 168 -11.50 -7.50 -18.18
N GLY A 169 -11.38 -8.41 -19.15
CA GLY A 169 -10.08 -8.84 -19.71
C GLY A 169 -9.31 -9.84 -18.85
N ARG A 170 -9.92 -10.34 -17.76
CA ARG A 170 -9.35 -11.36 -16.87
C ARG A 170 -10.22 -12.61 -16.86
N ALA A 171 -9.59 -13.77 -16.86
CA ALA A 171 -10.30 -15.02 -16.58
C ALA A 171 -10.76 -15.05 -15.11
N TYR A 172 -11.88 -15.70 -14.84
CA TYR A 172 -12.34 -15.96 -13.49
C TYR A 172 -12.83 -17.40 -13.31
N VAL A 173 -12.71 -17.91 -12.07
CA VAL A 173 -13.24 -19.19 -11.63
C VAL A 173 -14.01 -18.98 -10.33
N TYR A 174 -15.26 -19.42 -10.31
CA TYR A 174 -16.21 -19.16 -9.23
C TYR A 174 -16.66 -20.45 -8.55
N PHE A 175 -16.67 -20.42 -7.22
CA PHE A 175 -17.10 -21.47 -6.34
C PHE A 175 -18.20 -21.02 -5.40
N GLU A 176 -19.16 -21.89 -5.08
CA GLU A 176 -20.24 -21.59 -4.14
C GLU A 176 -20.59 -22.78 -3.23
N ARG A 177 -20.76 -22.51 -1.93
CA ARG A 177 -21.22 -23.50 -0.95
C ARG A 177 -22.33 -22.89 -0.10
N ALA A 178 -23.29 -23.71 0.31
CA ALA A 178 -24.41 -23.28 1.15
C ALA A 178 -24.53 -24.17 2.39
N ASN A 179 -25.00 -23.57 3.49
CA ASN A 179 -25.23 -24.21 4.79
C ASN A 179 -23.99 -24.97 5.31
N LEU A 180 -22.87 -24.28 5.42
CA LEU A 180 -21.63 -24.84 5.94
C LEU A 180 -21.76 -25.07 7.45
N ASP A 181 -21.40 -26.29 7.86
CA ASP A 181 -21.32 -26.66 9.27
C ASP A 181 -20.18 -25.89 9.98
N PRO A 182 -20.30 -25.66 11.30
CA PRO A 182 -19.19 -25.17 12.12
C PRO A 182 -17.89 -25.95 11.88
N ASN A 183 -16.80 -25.21 11.75
CA ASN A 183 -15.43 -25.69 11.48
C ASN A 183 -15.23 -26.38 10.11
N TYR A 184 -16.20 -26.30 9.20
CA TYR A 184 -16.02 -26.80 7.85
C TYR A 184 -15.00 -25.95 7.07
N GLN A 185 -13.96 -26.59 6.56
CA GLN A 185 -12.92 -25.93 5.76
C GLN A 185 -13.15 -26.21 4.28
N PHE A 186 -13.48 -25.17 3.53
CA PHE A 186 -13.65 -25.28 2.08
C PHE A 186 -12.33 -25.04 1.36
N ARG A 187 -11.79 -26.07 0.71
CA ARG A 187 -10.54 -26.00 -0.05
C ARG A 187 -10.83 -25.83 -1.54
N CYS A 188 -10.33 -24.75 -2.14
CA CYS A 188 -10.53 -24.43 -3.55
C CYS A 188 -9.30 -23.73 -4.13
N GLY A 189 -9.19 -23.66 -5.45
CA GLY A 189 -7.98 -23.19 -6.09
C GLY A 189 -8.03 -23.23 -7.61
N VAL A 190 -7.04 -22.58 -8.20
CA VAL A 190 -6.86 -22.45 -9.66
C VAL A 190 -5.43 -22.79 -10.05
N SER A 191 -5.26 -23.30 -11.27
CA SER A 191 -3.96 -23.58 -11.89
C SER A 191 -3.90 -22.87 -13.23
N PHE A 192 -2.78 -22.22 -13.58
CA PHE A 192 -2.62 -21.45 -14.82
C PHE A 192 -1.16 -21.46 -15.31
N PRO A 193 -0.87 -21.16 -16.59
CA PRO A 193 0.50 -21.15 -17.11
C PRO A 193 1.42 -20.15 -16.40
N GLU A 194 2.69 -20.52 -16.19
CA GLU A 194 3.67 -19.65 -15.51
C GLU A 194 3.98 -18.35 -16.26
N THR A 195 3.73 -18.31 -17.57
CA THR A 195 3.97 -17.14 -18.43
C THR A 195 3.21 -15.88 -18.02
N TYR A 196 2.16 -16.02 -17.21
CA TYR A 196 1.32 -14.92 -16.75
C TYR A 196 1.82 -14.23 -15.48
N VAL A 197 2.80 -14.81 -14.78
CA VAL A 197 3.31 -14.31 -13.49
C VAL A 197 4.83 -14.30 -13.49
N THR A 198 5.40 -13.17 -13.05
CA THR A 198 6.84 -13.05 -12.81
C THR A 198 7.13 -13.41 -11.35
N MET A 199 7.69 -14.60 -11.11
CA MET A 199 8.00 -15.08 -9.75
C MET A 199 9.12 -14.27 -9.08
N GLN A 200 8.92 -13.90 -7.80
CA GLN A 200 9.97 -13.33 -6.96
C GLN A 200 10.70 -14.43 -6.18
N GLU A 201 12.03 -14.52 -6.30
CA GLU A 201 12.83 -15.47 -5.51
C GLU A 201 12.91 -15.05 -4.03
N THR A 202 12.33 -15.82 -3.11
CA THR A 202 12.42 -15.58 -1.66
C THR A 202 13.53 -16.40 -1.02
N THR A 203 14.47 -15.76 -0.32
CA THR A 203 15.53 -16.43 0.45
C THR A 203 15.15 -16.55 1.94
N VAL A 204 15.20 -17.76 2.51
CA VAL A 204 14.99 -18.02 3.94
C VAL A 204 16.28 -17.69 4.72
N PRO A 205 16.25 -16.88 5.80
CA PRO A 205 17.46 -16.52 6.54
C PRO A 205 17.89 -17.62 7.52
N VAL A 206 19.11 -18.13 7.36
CA VAL A 206 19.77 -19.03 8.32
C VAL A 206 20.62 -18.20 9.29
N THR A 207 20.34 -18.30 10.59
CA THR A 207 21.14 -17.68 11.67
C THR A 207 22.51 -18.35 11.83
N PRO A 208 23.63 -17.60 11.80
CA PRO A 208 24.96 -18.17 12.03
C PRO A 208 25.29 -18.28 13.53
N ALA A 209 25.91 -19.41 13.89
CA ALA A 209 26.39 -19.73 15.23
C ALA A 209 27.63 -18.91 15.62
N LYS A 210 27.76 -18.63 16.92
CA LYS A 210 28.80 -17.81 17.55
C LYS A 210 29.99 -18.69 17.94
N GLU A 211 31.19 -18.38 17.45
CA GLU A 211 32.42 -19.05 17.92
C GLU A 211 33.11 -18.27 19.06
N PRO A 212 33.78 -18.98 19.99
CA PRO A 212 34.37 -18.39 21.19
C PRO A 212 35.79 -17.85 20.94
N GLY A 213 36.12 -16.81 21.69
CA GLY A 213 37.39 -16.10 21.60
C GLY A 213 38.58 -16.86 22.21
N THR A 214 39.75 -16.54 21.68
CA THR A 214 41.04 -17.02 22.17
C THR A 214 41.92 -15.82 22.51
N SER A 215 42.19 -15.64 23.79
CA SER A 215 43.16 -14.70 24.34
C SER A 215 44.54 -15.34 24.43
N ALA A 216 45.60 -14.62 24.08
CA ALA A 216 46.79 -14.39 24.91
C ALA A 216 47.99 -13.89 24.08
N SER A 217 48.87 -13.16 24.78
CA SER A 217 50.25 -12.79 24.41
C SER A 217 50.42 -11.50 23.61
N PHE A 218 50.01 -10.39 24.24
CA PHE A 218 50.69 -9.11 24.07
C PHE A 218 52.00 -9.11 24.88
N VAL A 219 53.09 -8.70 24.23
CA VAL A 219 54.17 -7.80 24.70
C VAL A 219 55.43 -8.13 23.87
N CYS A 220 55.43 -7.68 22.61
CA CYS A 220 56.63 -7.37 21.81
C CYS A 220 56.30 -6.75 20.43
N CYS A 221 55.07 -6.92 19.91
CA CYS A 221 54.71 -6.50 18.54
C CYS A 221 54.35 -5.01 18.36
N PHE A 222 54.23 -4.23 19.45
CA PHE A 222 53.68 -2.86 19.36
C PHE A 222 54.62 -1.86 18.68
N VAL A 223 55.94 -2.06 18.76
CA VAL A 223 56.92 -1.10 18.20
C VAL A 223 57.10 -1.30 16.69
N VAL A 224 56.99 -2.54 16.20
CA VAL A 224 57.09 -2.83 14.75
C VAL A 224 55.79 -2.46 14.03
N LEU A 225 54.63 -2.64 14.66
CA LEU A 225 53.33 -2.24 14.11
C LEU A 225 53.19 -0.72 13.97
N LEU A 226 53.78 0.07 14.87
CA LEU A 226 53.74 1.53 14.76
C LEU A 226 54.58 2.04 13.58
N LEU A 227 55.75 1.44 13.31
CA LEU A 227 56.59 1.83 12.19
C LEU A 227 56.02 1.39 10.84
N LEU A 228 55.45 0.18 10.76
CA LEU A 228 54.74 -0.29 9.56
C LEU A 228 53.43 0.49 9.34
N GLY A 229 52.72 0.82 10.41
CA GLY A 229 51.49 1.62 10.35
C GLY A 229 51.74 3.03 9.82
N PHE A 230 52.83 3.69 10.23
CA PHE A 230 53.15 5.03 9.74
C PHE A 230 53.55 5.03 8.26
N ALA A 231 54.33 4.02 7.83
CA ALA A 231 54.66 3.84 6.42
C ALA A 231 53.40 3.53 5.57
N PHE A 232 52.48 2.71 6.09
CA PHE A 232 51.21 2.40 5.44
C PHE A 232 50.29 3.62 5.33
N ILE A 233 50.21 4.45 6.37
CA ILE A 233 49.44 5.70 6.35
C ILE A 233 50.00 6.68 5.31
N LEU A 234 51.33 6.79 5.19
CA LEU A 234 51.95 7.64 4.16
C LEU A 234 51.71 7.12 2.74
N ILE A 235 51.69 5.80 2.55
CA ILE A 235 51.36 5.15 1.27
C ILE A 235 49.87 5.38 0.92
N LEU A 236 48.97 5.19 1.88
CA LEU A 236 47.54 5.47 1.73
C LEU A 236 47.29 6.95 1.45
N TYR A 237 48.00 7.87 2.09
CA TYR A 237 47.86 9.31 1.84
C TYR A 237 48.33 9.68 0.42
N LYS A 238 49.34 8.99 -0.12
CA LYS A 238 49.78 9.14 -1.52
C LYS A 238 48.80 8.51 -2.52
N LEU A 239 48.20 7.37 -2.21
CA LEU A 239 47.19 6.70 -3.05
C LEU A 239 45.84 7.44 -3.05
N ALA A 240 45.41 7.96 -1.90
CA ALA A 240 44.19 8.73 -1.74
C ALA A 240 44.22 10.06 -2.52
N ARG A 241 45.41 10.64 -2.75
CA ARG A 241 45.57 11.85 -3.57
C ARG A 241 45.39 11.62 -5.08
N LYS A 242 45.22 10.38 -5.57
CA LYS A 242 45.20 10.10 -7.02
C LYS A 242 43.98 9.40 -7.62
N MET A 243 42.87 9.23 -6.91
CA MET A 243 41.67 8.68 -7.52
C MET A 243 40.44 9.52 -7.16
N LYS A 244 40.03 10.42 -8.07
CA LYS A 244 38.61 10.80 -8.14
C LYS A 244 37.89 9.55 -8.64
N TYR A 245 37.42 8.73 -7.71
CA TYR A 245 36.59 7.57 -8.01
C TYR A 245 35.31 8.09 -8.67
N ILE A 246 35.16 7.86 -9.97
CA ILE A 246 33.90 8.03 -10.68
C ILE A 246 33.10 6.79 -10.35
N SER A 247 31.97 6.95 -9.66
CA SER A 247 31.06 5.86 -9.34
C SER A 247 30.69 5.12 -10.63
N PRO A 248 30.89 3.79 -10.72
CA PRO A 248 30.51 3.03 -11.89
C PRO A 248 28.99 3.12 -12.07
N LYS A 249 28.55 3.60 -13.24
CA LYS A 249 27.14 3.55 -13.64
C LYS A 249 26.86 2.13 -14.14
N LEU A 250 26.43 1.26 -13.23
CA LEU A 250 25.92 -0.06 -13.58
C LEU A 250 24.49 0.12 -14.09
N SER A 251 24.27 -0.12 -15.39
CA SER A 251 22.93 -0.31 -15.93
C SER A 251 22.56 -1.78 -15.75
N MET A 252 21.59 -2.04 -14.88
CA MET A 252 20.89 -3.32 -14.86
C MET A 252 19.71 -3.19 -15.81
N GLU A 253 19.39 -4.24 -16.58
CA GLU A 253 18.15 -4.28 -17.36
C GLU A 253 16.99 -4.03 -16.39
N SER A 254 16.31 -2.89 -16.57
CA SER A 254 15.21 -2.47 -15.72
C SER A 254 13.91 -2.57 -16.50
N LEU A 255 12.79 -2.73 -15.81
CA LEU A 255 11.45 -2.73 -16.41
C LEU A 255 11.04 -1.34 -16.96
N GLY A 256 11.96 -0.37 -16.97
CA GLY A 256 11.76 1.01 -17.36
C GLY A 256 11.19 1.87 -16.22
N ALA A 257 10.46 2.92 -16.58
CA ALA A 257 9.75 3.77 -15.63
C ALA A 257 8.49 3.09 -15.07
N ARG A 258 8.27 3.19 -13.76
CA ARG A 258 6.98 2.87 -13.11
C ARG A 258 6.01 4.03 -13.39
N LYS A 259 4.81 3.75 -13.93
CA LYS A 259 3.89 4.80 -14.45
C LYS A 259 2.54 4.89 -13.72
N ASP A 260 2.30 4.01 -12.77
CA ASP A 260 1.04 3.80 -12.03
C ASP A 260 1.15 4.22 -10.55
N LEU A 261 2.17 4.99 -10.18
CA LEU A 261 2.21 5.68 -8.88
C LEU A 261 1.19 6.83 -8.87
N ASP A 262 0.52 7.02 -7.74
CA ASP A 262 -0.33 8.18 -7.51
C ASP A 262 0.49 9.47 -7.28
N SER A 263 -0.17 10.62 -7.14
CA SER A 263 0.50 11.91 -6.99
C SER A 263 1.36 12.02 -5.71
N VAL A 264 0.96 11.38 -4.60
CA VAL A 264 1.72 11.39 -3.34
C VAL A 264 2.90 10.43 -3.42
N GLU A 265 2.69 9.23 -3.97
CA GLU A 265 3.75 8.26 -4.21
C GLU A 265 4.79 8.78 -5.22
N ALA A 266 4.34 9.42 -6.30
CA ALA A 266 5.21 10.08 -7.27
C ALA A 266 5.98 11.24 -6.63
N ALA A 267 5.33 12.05 -5.78
CA ALA A 267 6.02 13.11 -5.04
C ALA A 267 7.15 12.55 -4.15
N TYR A 268 6.94 11.39 -3.53
CA TYR A 268 8.00 10.70 -2.79
C TYR A 268 9.18 10.32 -3.69
N VAL A 269 8.91 9.69 -4.85
CA VAL A 269 9.95 9.34 -5.84
C VAL A 269 10.69 10.58 -6.36
N LEU A 270 9.99 11.70 -6.53
CA LEU A 270 10.55 13.00 -6.92
C LEU A 270 11.36 13.69 -5.82
N ASN A 271 11.54 13.04 -4.66
CA ASN A 271 12.25 13.51 -3.48
C ASN A 271 11.59 14.75 -2.84
N ALA A 272 10.26 14.82 -2.85
CA ALA A 272 9.52 15.88 -2.15
C ALA A 272 9.73 15.80 -0.62
N HIS A 273 9.78 16.95 0.03
CA HIS A 273 9.97 17.01 1.49
C HIS A 273 8.81 16.33 2.24
N PRO A 274 9.02 15.65 3.38
CA PRO A 274 7.96 14.96 4.14
C PRO A 274 6.76 15.85 4.48
N VAL A 275 7.03 17.12 4.78
CA VAL A 275 6.00 18.14 5.07
C VAL A 275 5.11 18.37 3.83
N ASN A 276 5.69 18.35 2.63
CA ASN A 276 4.94 18.49 1.38
C ASN A 276 4.10 17.25 1.11
N LEU A 277 4.59 16.05 1.46
CA LEU A 277 3.80 14.82 1.38
C LEU A 277 2.59 14.87 2.30
N VAL A 278 2.74 15.33 3.55
CA VAL A 278 1.60 15.54 4.46
C VAL A 278 0.60 16.53 3.86
N ASN A 279 1.08 17.61 3.25
CA ASN A 279 0.22 18.60 2.60
C ASN A 279 -0.57 17.98 1.43
N LEU A 280 0.07 17.17 0.59
CA LEU A 280 -0.59 16.46 -0.50
C LEU A 280 -1.62 15.44 0.00
N ILE A 281 -1.35 14.73 1.11
CA ILE A 281 -2.30 13.79 1.72
C ILE A 281 -3.53 14.56 2.24
N LEU A 282 -3.32 15.65 2.98
CA LEU A 282 -4.41 16.50 3.48
C LEU A 282 -5.25 17.07 2.33
N LEU A 283 -4.59 17.52 1.25
CA LEU A 283 -5.24 18.00 0.05
C LEU A 283 -6.12 16.92 -0.59
N GLY A 284 -5.61 15.70 -0.76
CA GLY A 284 -6.36 14.57 -1.30
C GLY A 284 -7.60 14.25 -0.46
N LEU A 285 -7.46 14.19 0.87
CA LEU A 285 -8.58 13.96 1.80
C LEU A 285 -9.66 15.04 1.73
N VAL A 286 -9.25 16.30 1.60
CA VAL A 286 -10.17 17.44 1.47
C VAL A 286 -10.88 17.41 0.12
N ARG A 287 -10.15 17.14 -0.98
CA ARG A 287 -10.74 17.01 -2.32
C ARG A 287 -11.76 15.88 -2.39
N LYS A 288 -11.52 14.77 -1.69
CA LYS A 288 -12.41 13.61 -1.59
C LYS A 288 -13.57 13.80 -0.60
N GLY A 289 -13.65 14.96 0.08
CA GLY A 289 -14.72 15.27 1.04
C GLY A 289 -14.68 14.44 2.33
N ALA A 290 -13.55 13.78 2.63
CA ALA A 290 -13.38 13.00 3.86
C ALA A 290 -12.95 13.86 5.05
N LEU A 291 -12.36 15.02 4.76
CA LEU A 291 -11.80 15.91 5.76
C LEU A 291 -12.19 17.37 5.53
N ARG A 292 -12.56 18.06 6.60
CA ARG A 292 -12.74 19.51 6.62
C ARG A 292 -11.66 20.15 7.47
N ILE A 293 -10.87 21.06 6.89
CA ILE A 293 -9.90 21.83 7.67
C ILE A 293 -10.61 23.01 8.32
N LEU A 294 -10.56 23.06 9.65
CA LEU A 294 -11.12 24.12 10.49
C LEU A 294 -10.13 25.27 10.66
N ASP A 295 -8.84 24.95 10.81
CA ASP A 295 -7.76 25.92 10.91
C ASP A 295 -6.50 25.36 10.24
N TRP A 296 -5.80 26.18 9.47
CA TRP A 296 -4.53 25.83 8.83
C TRP A 296 -3.31 26.12 9.72
N GLY A 297 -3.52 26.64 10.94
CA GLY A 297 -2.49 26.70 11.97
C GLY A 297 -3.04 26.53 13.39
N PRO A 298 -2.25 25.96 14.32
CA PRO A 298 -1.92 24.54 14.16
C PRO A 298 -3.03 23.78 13.43
N VAL A 299 -2.70 22.96 12.42
CA VAL A 299 -3.71 22.28 11.59
C VAL A 299 -4.75 21.59 12.47
N LYS A 300 -6.00 22.05 12.33
CA LYS A 300 -7.18 21.47 12.96
C LYS A 300 -8.13 21.00 11.90
N ALA A 301 -8.53 19.75 11.99
CA ALA A 301 -9.38 19.11 11.01
C ALA A 301 -10.55 18.38 11.69
N GLU A 302 -11.68 18.39 11.01
CA GLU A 302 -12.89 17.67 11.37
C GLU A 302 -13.07 16.55 10.33
N VAL A 303 -13.13 15.30 10.80
CA VAL A 303 -13.40 14.15 9.94
C VAL A 303 -14.89 14.15 9.60
N ILE A 304 -15.22 14.22 8.31
CA ILE A 304 -16.61 14.21 7.85
C ILE A 304 -17.09 12.76 7.83
N GLU A 305 -18.07 12.43 8.67
CA GLU A 305 -18.72 11.13 8.60
C GLU A 305 -19.52 11.00 7.30
N GLN A 306 -19.25 9.97 6.49
CA GLN A 306 -20.06 9.68 5.32
C GLN A 306 -21.50 9.36 5.74
N LYS A 307 -22.45 10.21 5.35
CA LYS A 307 -23.88 9.89 5.50
C LYS A 307 -24.20 8.67 4.64
N LYS A 308 -25.01 7.75 5.21
CA LYS A 308 -25.57 6.57 4.53
C LYS A 308 -26.12 7.00 3.17
N LYS A 309 -25.93 6.16 2.16
CA LYS A 309 -26.41 6.34 0.77
C LYS A 309 -27.91 6.67 0.76
N GLU A 310 -28.27 7.95 0.76
CA GLU A 310 -29.65 8.43 0.65
C GLU A 310 -29.99 8.60 -0.85
N GLU A 311 -31.21 8.21 -1.24
CA GLU A 311 -31.69 8.17 -2.64
C GLU A 311 -31.79 9.54 -3.33
N ALA A 312 -31.53 10.62 -2.58
CA ALA A 312 -31.34 11.97 -3.08
C ALA A 312 -29.98 12.50 -2.57
N PHE A 313 -28.99 12.58 -3.44
CA PHE A 313 -27.70 13.14 -3.08
C PHE A 313 -27.78 14.65 -3.19
N THR A 314 -27.73 15.38 -2.08
CA THR A 314 -27.22 16.75 -2.17
C THR A 314 -25.71 16.66 -2.26
N CYS A 315 -25.10 17.39 -3.19
CA CYS A 315 -23.67 17.53 -3.30
C CYS A 315 -23.07 17.82 -1.90
N PRO A 316 -22.21 16.96 -1.34
CA PRO A 316 -21.67 17.15 0.02
C PRO A 316 -20.83 18.44 0.13
N ASN A 317 -20.43 18.97 -1.03
CA ASN A 317 -19.63 20.15 -1.22
C ASN A 317 -20.45 21.46 -1.27
N CYS A 318 -21.60 21.48 -1.96
CA CYS A 318 -22.38 22.72 -2.17
C CYS A 318 -23.87 22.63 -1.81
N GLY A 319 -24.36 21.46 -1.40
CA GLY A 319 -25.77 21.22 -1.07
C GLY A 319 -26.72 21.17 -2.27
N ALA A 320 -26.23 21.34 -3.50
CA ALA A 320 -27.05 21.28 -4.70
C ALA A 320 -27.60 19.85 -4.92
N PRO A 321 -28.85 19.69 -5.37
CA PRO A 321 -29.39 18.38 -5.68
C PRO A 321 -28.60 17.74 -6.83
N LEU A 322 -28.16 16.51 -6.62
CA LEU A 322 -27.54 15.63 -7.61
C LEU A 322 -28.52 14.53 -7.96
N ASP A 323 -28.59 14.23 -9.26
CA ASP A 323 -29.40 13.14 -9.76
C ASP A 323 -28.74 11.79 -9.40
N SER A 324 -29.48 10.91 -8.72
CA SER A 324 -29.03 9.58 -8.32
C SER A 324 -28.90 8.62 -9.50
N ALA A 325 -29.47 8.96 -10.66
CA ALA A 325 -29.42 8.15 -11.88
C ALA A 325 -28.13 8.34 -12.70
N VAL A 326 -27.27 9.29 -12.35
CA VAL A 326 -26.06 9.59 -13.11
C VAL A 326 -24.85 9.26 -12.24
N GLU A 327 -23.96 8.41 -12.73
CA GLU A 327 -22.57 8.30 -12.25
C GLU A 327 -21.83 9.61 -12.55
N LEU A 328 -22.27 10.71 -11.94
CA LEU A 328 -21.63 12.00 -12.09
C LEU A 328 -20.27 11.89 -11.41
N GLN A 329 -19.22 11.73 -12.21
CA GLN A 329 -17.87 11.92 -11.73
C GLN A 329 -17.71 13.32 -11.15
N PHE A 330 -18.51 14.33 -11.56
CA PHE A 330 -18.42 15.70 -11.06
C PHE A 330 -19.79 16.35 -10.81
N CYS A 331 -19.90 17.17 -9.76
CA CYS A 331 -21.06 18.03 -9.51
C CYS A 331 -21.14 19.12 -10.59
N GLN A 332 -22.27 19.20 -11.29
CA GLN A 332 -22.48 20.19 -12.36
C GLN A 332 -22.52 21.64 -11.87
N TYR A 333 -22.79 21.86 -10.58
CA TYR A 333 -22.87 23.20 -10.00
C TYR A 333 -21.54 23.73 -9.50
N CYS A 334 -20.68 22.86 -8.96
CA CYS A 334 -19.49 23.28 -8.26
C CYS A 334 -18.25 22.46 -8.61
N GLY A 335 -18.26 21.69 -9.70
CA GLY A 335 -17.10 20.98 -10.26
C GLY A 335 -16.47 19.89 -9.40
N SER A 336 -16.90 19.70 -8.15
CA SER A 336 -16.32 18.72 -7.23
C SER A 336 -16.52 17.30 -7.75
N GLU A 337 -15.48 16.47 -7.66
CA GLU A 337 -15.63 15.06 -8.01
C GLU A 337 -16.60 14.40 -7.00
N VAL A 338 -17.80 14.01 -7.43
CA VAL A 338 -18.79 13.36 -6.55
C VAL A 338 -18.86 11.89 -6.89
N ARG A 339 -17.73 11.19 -6.67
CA ARG A 339 -17.76 9.74 -6.64
C ARG A 339 -18.32 9.29 -5.29
N LEU A 340 -19.51 8.68 -5.34
CA LEU A 340 -20.18 8.01 -4.22
C LEU A 340 -19.38 6.81 -3.65
N SER A 341 -18.25 6.47 -4.26
CA SER A 341 -17.34 5.40 -3.88
C SER A 341 -15.89 5.75 -4.24
N GLY A 342 -15.40 6.91 -3.79
CA GLY A 342 -13.98 7.21 -3.92
C GLY A 342 -13.14 6.27 -3.05
N HIS A 343 -12.32 5.40 -3.68
CA HIS A 343 -11.29 4.66 -2.97
C HIS A 343 -10.31 5.65 -2.33
N LEU A 344 -10.30 5.72 -1.00
CA LEU A 344 -9.21 6.35 -0.26
C LEU A 344 -7.96 5.49 -0.43
N THR A 345 -6.81 6.12 -0.65
CA THR A 345 -5.55 5.39 -0.71
C THR A 345 -5.20 4.84 0.67
N TYR A 346 -4.31 3.84 0.74
CA TYR A 346 -3.91 3.23 2.00
C TYR A 346 -3.37 4.27 3.00
N TYR A 347 -2.56 5.24 2.56
CA TYR A 347 -2.00 6.27 3.43
C TYR A 347 -3.04 7.32 3.86
N GLU A 348 -4.02 7.64 3.01
CA GLU A 348 -5.15 8.53 3.36
C GLU A 348 -6.04 7.90 4.44
N ASN A 349 -6.31 6.60 4.32
CA ASN A 349 -7.07 5.84 5.30
C ASN A 349 -6.37 5.84 6.67
N GLU A 350 -5.09 5.49 6.70
CA GLU A 350 -4.30 5.51 7.93
C GLU A 350 -4.25 6.92 8.53
N PHE A 351 -4.21 7.96 7.68
CA PHE A 351 -4.25 9.35 8.13
C PHE A 351 -5.57 9.72 8.80
N LEU A 352 -6.71 9.26 8.29
CA LEU A 352 -8.01 9.49 8.93
C LEU A 352 -8.15 8.70 10.24
N LEU A 353 -7.66 7.47 10.29
CA LEU A 353 -7.78 6.60 11.46
C LEU A 353 -6.86 6.98 12.61
N HIS A 354 -5.64 7.41 12.28
CA HIS A 354 -4.57 7.56 13.26
C HIS A 354 -3.90 8.93 13.20
N GLY A 355 -3.90 9.60 12.05
CA GLY A 355 -3.22 10.88 11.84
C GLY A 355 -3.89 12.08 12.51
N ILE A 356 -5.15 11.97 12.93
CA ILE A 356 -5.95 13.06 13.51
C ILE A 356 -6.45 12.65 14.89
N LYS A 357 -6.16 13.47 15.89
CA LYS A 357 -6.61 13.26 17.27
C LYS A 357 -8.09 13.65 17.43
N GLY A 358 -8.70 13.20 18.52
CA GLY A 358 -10.08 13.57 18.86
C GLY A 358 -10.33 15.07 19.06
N ASP A 359 -9.27 15.88 19.25
CA ASP A 359 -9.36 17.35 19.30
C ASP A 359 -9.19 18.04 17.93
N GLY A 360 -9.08 17.25 16.86
CA GLY A 360 -8.87 17.68 15.48
C GLY A 360 -7.43 18.02 15.13
N THR A 361 -6.48 17.99 16.07
CA THR A 361 -5.07 18.26 15.77
C THR A 361 -4.36 17.03 15.19
N LEU A 362 -3.28 17.25 14.44
CA LEU A 362 -2.50 16.14 13.89
C LEU A 362 -1.69 15.40 14.95
N ASP A 363 -1.66 14.07 14.86
CA ASP A 363 -0.79 13.22 15.67
C ASP A 363 0.56 13.01 15.00
N GLY A 364 1.59 13.71 15.47
CA GLY A 364 2.92 13.64 14.87
C GLY A 364 3.60 12.27 14.95
N THR A 365 3.26 11.44 15.93
CA THR A 365 3.80 10.08 16.00
C THR A 365 3.11 9.19 14.98
N ALA A 366 1.77 9.25 14.89
CA ALA A 366 1.02 8.51 13.89
C ALA A 366 1.37 8.94 12.46
N VAL A 367 1.43 10.26 12.19
CA VAL A 367 1.83 10.80 10.88
C VAL A 367 3.23 10.33 10.48
N SER A 368 4.18 10.26 11.42
CA SER A 368 5.50 9.71 11.14
C SER A 368 5.46 8.22 10.74
N THR A 369 4.59 7.43 11.37
CA THR A 369 4.39 6.00 11.06
C THR A 369 3.72 5.81 9.71
N ILE A 370 2.73 6.65 9.38
CA ILE A 370 2.03 6.65 8.09
C ILE A 370 3.02 6.93 6.96
N LEU A 371 3.85 7.95 7.12
CA LEU A 371 4.89 8.30 6.15
C LEU A 371 5.94 7.19 5.99
N ASP A 372 6.40 6.58 7.08
CA ASP A 372 7.33 5.43 7.03
C ASP A 372 6.72 4.24 6.26
N THR A 373 5.42 4.00 6.44
CA THR A 373 4.66 2.98 5.70
C THR A 373 4.53 3.34 4.21
N LEU A 374 4.24 4.60 3.90
CA LEU A 374 4.22 5.13 2.54
C LEU A 374 5.58 4.89 1.85
N TYR A 375 6.69 5.28 2.48
CA TYR A 375 8.04 5.13 1.91
C TYR A 375 8.36 3.66 1.62
N LYS A 376 8.13 2.76 2.59
CA LYS A 376 8.37 1.33 2.44
C LYS A 376 7.55 0.72 1.30
N LYS A 377 6.28 1.11 1.15
CA LYS A 377 5.41 0.58 0.11
C LYS A 377 5.87 1.05 -1.28
N VAL A 378 6.20 2.33 -1.43
CA VAL A 378 6.72 2.83 -2.72
C VAL A 378 8.08 2.24 -3.04
N ASP A 379 8.99 2.14 -2.07
CA ASP A 379 10.30 1.50 -2.25
C ASP A 379 10.14 0.04 -2.72
N SER A 380 9.15 -0.69 -2.17
CA SER A 380 8.80 -2.05 -2.60
C SER A 380 8.24 -2.07 -4.03
N ARG A 381 7.29 -1.18 -4.36
CA ARG A 381 6.72 -1.06 -5.73
C ARG A 381 7.74 -0.66 -6.79
N MET A 382 8.81 0.02 -6.38
CA MET A 382 9.92 0.42 -7.25
C MET A 382 10.92 -0.71 -7.52
N THR A 383 10.78 -1.87 -6.88
CA THR A 383 11.66 -3.02 -7.10
C THR A 383 11.59 -3.47 -8.57
N GLY A 384 12.74 -3.57 -9.24
CA GLY A 384 12.83 -3.92 -10.67
C GLY A 384 12.63 -2.76 -11.66
N TYR A 385 12.18 -1.58 -11.19
CA TYR A 385 12.01 -0.38 -12.00
C TYR A 385 13.19 0.60 -11.86
N SER A 386 13.43 1.39 -12.90
CA SER A 386 14.44 2.45 -12.87
C SER A 386 13.90 3.68 -12.15
N ARG A 387 14.42 3.97 -10.95
CA ARG A 387 14.07 5.19 -10.21
C ARG A 387 14.31 6.45 -11.03
N LYS A 388 15.44 6.50 -11.75
CA LYS A 388 15.76 7.65 -12.60
C LYS A 388 14.75 7.83 -13.73
N GLU A 389 14.41 6.77 -14.46
CA GLU A 389 13.42 6.88 -15.54
C GLU A 389 12.03 7.20 -15.02
N THR A 390 11.69 6.70 -13.82
CA THR A 390 10.43 7.01 -13.14
C THR A 390 10.38 8.49 -12.73
N GLU A 391 11.46 9.03 -12.14
CA GLU A 391 11.59 10.45 -11.85
C GLU A 391 11.46 11.29 -13.13
N ASP A 392 12.17 10.90 -14.20
CA ASP A 392 12.14 11.61 -15.48
C ASP A 392 10.72 11.60 -16.09
N PHE A 393 10.01 10.46 -16.04
CA PHE A 393 8.62 10.32 -16.49
C PHE A 393 7.66 11.26 -15.74
N TYR A 394 7.69 11.26 -14.40
CA TYR A 394 6.79 12.12 -13.62
C TYR A 394 7.14 13.60 -13.72
N ARG A 395 8.42 13.96 -13.87
CA ARG A 395 8.82 15.35 -14.16
C ARG A 395 8.30 15.82 -15.51
N GLU A 396 8.35 14.96 -16.53
CA GLU A 396 7.79 15.24 -17.85
C GLU A 396 6.27 15.39 -17.78
N GLN A 397 5.58 14.51 -17.06
CA GLN A 397 4.13 14.60 -16.86
C GLN A 397 3.71 15.91 -16.18
N ILE A 398 4.39 16.30 -15.09
CA ILE A 398 4.15 17.58 -14.40
C ILE A 398 4.42 18.78 -15.33
N LYS A 399 5.50 18.71 -16.12
CA LYS A 399 5.81 19.75 -17.12
C LYS A 399 4.68 19.88 -18.15
N ASN A 400 4.12 18.78 -18.63
CA ASN A 400 3.01 18.78 -19.57
C ASN A 400 1.75 19.39 -18.95
N TYR A 401 1.45 19.10 -17.68
CA TYR A 401 0.33 19.75 -16.99
C TYR A 401 0.48 21.27 -16.87
N TRP A 402 1.68 21.78 -16.59
CA TRP A 402 1.92 23.22 -16.61
C TRP A 402 1.71 23.81 -18.01
N ALA A 403 2.20 23.14 -19.06
CA ALA A 403 2.00 23.57 -20.44
C ALA A 403 0.53 23.58 -20.87
N ASP A 404 -0.25 22.59 -20.43
CA ASP A 404 -1.70 22.52 -20.66
C ASP A 404 -2.41 23.71 -20.02
N ILE A 405 -2.01 24.12 -18.81
CA ILE A 405 -2.57 25.29 -18.13
C ILE A 405 -2.14 26.57 -18.84
N GLU A 406 -0.86 26.77 -19.13
CA GLU A 406 -0.35 27.98 -19.79
C GLU A 406 -1.00 28.23 -21.16
N SER A 407 -1.27 27.18 -21.92
CA SER A 407 -1.91 27.25 -23.24
C SER A 407 -3.44 27.41 -23.19
N ALA A 408 -4.06 27.21 -22.03
CA ALA A 408 -5.50 27.33 -21.86
C ALA A 408 -5.97 28.79 -21.77
N THR A 409 -7.29 28.99 -21.97
CA THR A 409 -7.94 30.29 -21.78
C THR A 409 -7.90 30.70 -20.30
N ALA A 410 -8.04 32.00 -20.01
CA ALA A 410 -8.04 32.52 -18.63
C ALA A 410 -9.08 31.84 -17.72
N GLU A 411 -10.24 31.45 -18.25
CA GLU A 411 -11.30 30.75 -17.52
C GLU A 411 -10.93 29.27 -17.29
N ASP A 412 -10.38 28.60 -18.30
CA ASP A 412 -10.01 27.18 -18.24
C ASP A 412 -8.75 26.92 -17.40
N ARG A 413 -7.85 27.90 -17.29
CA ARG A 413 -6.63 27.83 -16.46
C ARG A 413 -6.92 27.43 -15.02
N TYR A 414 -7.92 28.07 -14.41
CA TYR A 414 -8.31 27.77 -13.03
C TYR A 414 -8.91 26.37 -12.86
N LYS A 415 -9.68 25.92 -13.85
CA LYS A 415 -10.26 24.58 -13.86
C LYS A 415 -9.17 23.50 -13.98
N LEU A 416 -8.31 23.62 -15.00
CA LEU A 416 -7.21 22.68 -15.22
C LEU A 416 -6.24 22.64 -14.03
N PHE A 417 -5.97 23.81 -13.43
CA PHE A 417 -5.19 23.88 -12.21
C PHE A 417 -5.85 23.08 -11.08
N GLY A 418 -7.15 23.29 -10.83
CA GLY A 418 -7.90 22.54 -9.81
C GLY A 418 -7.91 21.03 -10.06
N ASP A 419 -8.00 20.60 -11.33
CA ASP A 419 -7.99 19.19 -11.70
C ASP A 419 -6.62 18.53 -11.45
N LYS A 420 -5.53 19.28 -11.68
CA LYS A 420 -4.15 18.76 -11.64
C LYS A 420 -3.35 19.16 -10.40
N VAL A 421 -3.94 19.91 -9.46
CA VAL A 421 -3.22 20.49 -8.31
C VAL A 421 -2.38 19.49 -7.52
N ASP A 422 -2.86 18.24 -7.33
CA ASP A 422 -2.15 17.21 -6.57
C ASP A 422 -0.81 16.83 -7.21
N TRP A 423 -0.72 16.94 -8.54
CA TRP A 423 0.50 16.74 -9.31
C TRP A 423 1.36 18.00 -9.34
N LEU A 424 0.74 19.17 -9.50
CA LEU A 424 1.45 20.45 -9.58
C LEU A 424 2.17 20.77 -8.26
N MET A 425 1.55 20.45 -7.11
CA MET A 425 2.13 20.68 -5.79
C MET A 425 3.32 19.77 -5.47
N ALA A 426 3.54 18.71 -6.25
CA ALA A 426 4.77 17.92 -6.19
C ALA A 426 5.97 18.61 -6.89
N ASP A 427 5.73 19.66 -7.69
CA ASP A 427 6.79 20.40 -8.38
C ASP A 427 7.58 21.27 -7.39
N PRO A 428 8.92 21.14 -7.30
CA PRO A 428 9.73 22.02 -6.47
C PRO A 428 9.65 23.51 -6.89
N PHE A 429 9.27 23.80 -8.14
CA PHE A 429 9.09 25.16 -8.66
C PHE A 429 7.63 25.62 -8.65
N PHE A 430 6.75 24.97 -7.87
CA PHE A 430 5.32 25.28 -7.82
C PHE A 430 5.02 26.77 -7.61
N ASP A 431 5.65 27.43 -6.63
CA ASP A 431 5.36 28.83 -6.29
C ASP A 431 5.71 29.78 -7.45
N GLU A 432 6.83 29.53 -8.15
CA GLU A 432 7.29 30.34 -9.30
C GLU A 432 6.38 30.13 -10.50
N LYS A 433 6.10 28.87 -10.86
CA LYS A 433 5.23 28.55 -11.99
C LYS A 433 3.79 29.00 -11.76
N ALA A 434 3.24 28.80 -10.57
CA ALA A 434 1.90 29.30 -10.24
C ALA A 434 1.83 30.83 -10.40
N LYS A 435 2.87 31.55 -10.00
CA LYS A 435 2.93 32.99 -10.22
C LYS A 435 2.96 33.32 -11.72
N ASP A 436 3.87 32.70 -12.48
CA ASP A 436 4.06 33.01 -13.90
C ASP A 436 2.83 32.65 -14.75
N THR A 437 2.24 31.48 -14.52
CA THR A 437 1.07 30.97 -15.25
C THR A 437 -0.21 31.82 -15.03
N PHE A 438 -0.34 32.49 -13.88
CA PHE A 438 -1.53 33.26 -13.52
C PHE A 438 -1.32 34.78 -13.53
N ASN A 439 -0.11 35.28 -13.77
CA ASN A 439 0.21 36.71 -13.68
C ASN A 439 -0.55 37.59 -14.72
N ASP A 440 -0.88 37.04 -15.88
CA ASP A 440 -1.62 37.69 -16.98
C ASP A 440 -3.14 37.50 -16.89
N VAL A 441 -3.63 36.68 -15.95
CA VAL A 441 -5.06 36.40 -15.79
C VAL A 441 -5.74 37.53 -15.02
N THR A 442 -6.56 38.32 -15.71
CA THR A 442 -7.30 39.46 -15.11
C THR A 442 -8.70 39.10 -14.64
N THR A 443 -9.21 37.94 -15.07
CA THR A 443 -10.53 37.45 -14.67
C THR A 443 -10.51 37.02 -13.21
N PRO A 444 -11.53 37.41 -12.42
CA PRO A 444 -11.67 36.96 -11.05
C PRO A 444 -11.67 35.44 -10.98
N TYR A 445 -11.02 34.93 -9.95
CA TYR A 445 -11.06 33.51 -9.65
C TYR A 445 -12.48 33.14 -9.22
N THR A 446 -13.12 32.25 -9.98
CA THR A 446 -14.35 31.59 -9.57
C THR A 446 -14.00 30.16 -9.17
N PRO A 447 -14.11 29.80 -7.89
CA PRO A 447 -13.70 28.49 -7.46
C PRO A 447 -14.53 27.38 -8.10
N SER A 448 -13.85 26.49 -8.81
CA SER A 448 -14.41 25.24 -9.31
C SER A 448 -14.56 24.17 -8.22
N SER A 449 -14.26 24.49 -6.95
CA SER A 449 -14.44 23.60 -5.80
C SER A 449 -14.43 24.40 -4.47
N TRP A 450 -15.19 23.90 -3.47
CA TRP A 450 -15.30 24.44 -2.10
C TRP A 450 -13.96 24.41 -1.35
N TRP A 451 -13.12 23.41 -1.63
CA TRP A 451 -11.75 23.29 -1.11
C TRP A 451 -10.94 24.54 -1.45
N ILE A 452 -11.02 25.03 -2.69
CA ILE A 452 -10.28 26.22 -3.09
C ILE A 452 -10.91 27.48 -2.50
N TRP A 453 -12.25 27.52 -2.41
CA TRP A 453 -12.99 28.65 -1.84
C TRP A 453 -12.71 28.88 -0.35
N TYR A 454 -12.66 27.83 0.48
CA TYR A 454 -12.39 27.96 1.92
C TYR A 454 -10.92 28.20 2.25
N ASN A 455 -10.00 27.74 1.40
CA ASN A 455 -8.56 27.81 1.70
C ASN A 455 -7.87 29.01 1.04
N LEU A 456 -8.37 29.49 -0.11
CA LEU A 456 -7.79 30.61 -0.86
C LEU A 456 -8.69 31.86 -0.90
N GLY A 457 -9.94 31.76 -0.48
CA GLY A 457 -10.90 32.87 -0.54
C GLY A 457 -11.30 33.24 -1.97
N LYS A 458 -11.78 34.48 -2.15
CA LYS A 458 -11.99 35.08 -3.48
C LYS A 458 -10.70 35.78 -3.90
N ALA A 459 -10.18 35.45 -5.07
CA ALA A 459 -9.08 36.18 -5.68
C ALA A 459 -9.62 37.08 -6.80
N SER A 460 -9.20 38.35 -6.81
CA SER A 460 -9.73 39.35 -7.75
C SER A 460 -9.15 39.19 -9.15
N ASN A 461 -8.02 38.49 -9.27
CA ASN A 461 -7.27 38.21 -10.49
C ASN A 461 -6.32 37.02 -10.22
N GLY A 462 -5.60 36.57 -11.25
CA GLY A 462 -4.70 35.42 -11.15
C GLY A 462 -3.47 35.66 -10.27
N LYS A 463 -2.98 36.90 -10.17
CA LYS A 463 -1.90 37.24 -9.25
C LYS A 463 -2.34 37.02 -7.80
N ASP A 464 -3.49 37.58 -7.41
CA ASP A 464 -4.07 37.39 -6.07
C ASP A 464 -4.28 35.89 -5.77
N PHE A 465 -4.68 35.10 -6.78
CA PHE A 465 -4.85 33.66 -6.67
C PHE A 465 -3.53 32.93 -6.40
N SER A 466 -2.49 33.20 -7.21
CA SER A 466 -1.16 32.60 -7.08
C SER A 466 -0.47 32.93 -5.74
N GLU A 467 -0.67 34.16 -5.24
CA GLU A 467 -0.18 34.58 -3.93
C GLU A 467 -0.92 33.85 -2.81
N SER A 468 -2.25 33.74 -2.92
CA SER A 468 -3.08 33.05 -1.92
C SER A 468 -2.71 31.57 -1.81
N ILE A 469 -2.50 30.87 -2.94
CA ILE A 469 -2.17 29.44 -2.93
C ILE A 469 -0.76 29.17 -2.40
N SER A 470 0.19 30.01 -2.77
CA SER A 470 1.56 29.93 -2.25
C SER A 470 1.57 30.20 -0.74
N GLN A 471 0.75 31.16 -0.28
CA GLN A 471 0.61 31.45 1.15
C GLN A 471 -0.09 30.33 1.90
N ALA A 472 -1.13 29.72 1.35
CA ALA A 472 -1.79 28.57 1.93
C ALA A 472 -0.81 27.40 2.11
N LYS A 473 -0.07 27.04 1.05
CA LYS A 473 0.98 26.01 1.08
C LYS A 473 2.01 26.29 2.18
N LYS A 474 2.54 27.52 2.25
CA LYS A 474 3.50 27.93 3.29
C LYS A 474 2.92 27.87 4.70
N ASN A 475 1.66 28.29 4.88
CA ASN A 475 0.99 28.21 6.17
C ASN A 475 0.89 26.77 6.67
N VAL A 476 0.54 25.83 5.79
CA VAL A 476 0.57 24.39 6.12
C VAL A 476 1.99 23.99 6.50
N GLU A 477 2.96 24.25 5.62
CA GLU A 477 4.36 23.86 5.83
C GLU A 477 4.94 24.39 7.16
N ASP A 478 4.60 25.61 7.57
CA ASP A 478 5.12 26.26 8.77
C ASP A 478 4.30 25.99 10.03
N LYS A 479 2.99 25.77 9.91
CA LYS A 479 2.06 25.65 11.05
C LYS A 479 1.39 24.29 11.15
N LEU A 480 1.96 23.24 10.54
CA LEU A 480 1.48 21.86 10.64
C LEU A 480 1.35 21.31 12.08
N GLY A 481 2.02 21.92 13.06
CA GLY A 481 2.03 21.43 14.46
C GLY A 481 2.82 20.13 14.65
N LEU A 482 3.54 19.70 13.61
CA LEU A 482 4.35 18.48 13.60
C LEU A 482 5.83 18.78 13.88
N ASN A 483 6.54 17.82 14.46
CA ASN A 483 7.98 17.91 14.66
C ASN A 483 8.73 17.65 13.35
N LYS A 484 9.05 18.72 12.60
CA LYS A 484 9.77 18.65 11.30
C LYS A 484 11.02 17.77 11.34
N LYS A 485 11.85 17.92 12.38
CA LYS A 485 13.09 17.12 12.57
C LYS A 485 12.82 15.63 12.71
N SER A 486 11.70 15.26 13.33
CA SER A 486 11.31 13.86 13.47
C SER A 486 10.93 13.25 12.11
N LEU A 487 10.19 14.02 11.30
CA LEU A 487 9.80 13.60 9.95
C LEU A 487 11.02 13.49 9.02
N GLU A 488 11.92 14.47 9.08
CA GLU A 488 13.19 14.47 8.34
C GLU A 488 14.08 13.28 8.69
N LYS A 489 14.18 12.92 9.98
CA LYS A 489 14.95 11.74 10.40
C LYS A 489 14.38 10.43 9.86
N GLY A 490 13.05 10.33 9.72
CA GLY A 490 12.41 9.20 9.06
C GLY A 490 12.74 9.17 7.58
N TRP A 491 12.57 10.32 6.92
CA TRP A 491 12.89 10.55 5.51
C TRP A 491 14.31 10.18 5.12
N GLU A 492 15.31 10.64 5.88
CA GLU A 492 16.73 10.38 5.62
C GLU A 492 17.10 8.89 5.60
N LYS A 493 16.29 8.02 6.22
CA LYS A 493 16.51 6.57 6.12
C LYS A 493 16.23 6.03 4.72
N HIS A 494 15.30 6.67 4.01
CA HIS A 494 14.74 6.24 2.73
C HIS A 494 15.25 7.07 1.54
N ALA A 495 15.51 8.36 1.75
CA ALA A 495 15.83 9.32 0.70
C ALA A 495 17.30 9.30 0.20
N VAL A 496 18.19 8.53 0.82
CA VAL A 496 19.61 8.48 0.43
C VAL A 496 19.81 7.55 -0.77
N PRO A 497 20.24 8.06 -1.94
CA PRO A 497 20.56 7.21 -3.10
C PRO A 497 21.70 6.26 -2.74
N GLY A 498 21.48 4.95 -2.91
CA GLY A 498 22.53 3.94 -2.77
C GLY A 498 22.67 3.28 -1.39
N LYS A 499 21.69 3.43 -0.47
CA LYS A 499 21.53 2.37 0.54
C LYS A 499 20.82 1.19 -0.13
N PRO A 500 21.43 0.01 -0.20
CA PRO A 500 20.71 -1.17 -0.63
C PRO A 500 19.56 -1.41 0.35
N SER A 501 18.33 -1.35 -0.17
CA SER A 501 17.21 -2.04 0.44
C SER A 501 17.64 -3.50 0.59
N ALA A 502 17.78 -3.95 1.84
CA ALA A 502 18.43 -5.19 2.28
C ALA A 502 19.95 -5.28 2.01
N GLN A 503 20.72 -5.66 3.04
CA GLN A 503 22.07 -6.17 2.83
C GLN A 503 21.96 -7.41 1.94
N VAL A 504 22.32 -7.29 0.66
CA VAL A 504 22.57 -8.45 -0.20
C VAL A 504 23.81 -9.15 0.35
N SER A 505 23.60 -10.15 1.19
CA SER A 505 24.65 -11.12 1.52
C SER A 505 24.84 -12.01 0.30
N HIS A 506 25.90 -11.78 -0.47
CA HIS A 506 26.29 -12.70 -1.53
C HIS A 506 26.69 -14.04 -0.91
N ALA A 507 25.85 -15.06 -1.08
CA ALA A 507 26.21 -16.44 -0.86
C ALA A 507 26.10 -17.20 -2.20
N HIS A 508 27.26 -17.63 -2.69
CA HIS A 508 27.53 -18.59 -3.76
C HIS A 508 27.41 -18.17 -5.24
N LYS A 509 28.60 -17.83 -5.78
CA LYS A 509 29.23 -18.27 -7.05
C LYS A 509 28.34 -18.47 -8.28
N SER A 510 28.22 -17.40 -9.06
CA SER A 510 28.28 -17.48 -10.53
C SER A 510 29.27 -16.41 -11.03
N CYS A 511 30.42 -16.85 -11.54
CA CYS A 511 31.39 -15.95 -12.16
C CYS A 511 30.86 -15.53 -13.53
N VAL A 512 30.65 -14.24 -13.75
CA VAL A 512 30.42 -13.68 -15.09
C VAL A 512 31.77 -13.20 -15.61
N CYS A 513 32.26 -13.84 -16.67
CA CYS A 513 33.46 -13.42 -17.39
C CYS A 513 33.05 -12.62 -18.63
N ALA A 514 33.46 -11.35 -18.69
CA ALA A 514 33.46 -10.59 -19.93
C ALA A 514 34.90 -10.59 -20.48
N CYS A 515 35.12 -11.27 -21.61
CA CYS A 515 36.40 -11.29 -22.29
C CYS A 515 36.41 -10.26 -23.42
N VAL A 516 37.29 -9.26 -23.33
CA VAL A 516 37.68 -8.43 -24.47
C VAL A 516 39.21 -8.47 -24.55
N SER A 517 39.73 -8.97 -25.67
CA SER A 517 41.11 -8.83 -26.15
C SER A 517 42.22 -9.10 -25.11
N CYS A 518 42.58 -10.38 -24.97
CA CYS A 518 43.80 -10.90 -24.31
C CYS A 518 44.11 -10.47 -22.86
N ALA A 519 43.18 -9.85 -22.12
CA ALA A 519 43.33 -9.62 -20.69
C ALA A 519 42.04 -10.01 -19.94
N CYS A 520 42.13 -11.01 -19.07
CA CYS A 520 41.06 -11.34 -18.12
C CYS A 520 41.32 -10.61 -16.81
N ALA A 521 40.43 -9.68 -16.44
CA ALA A 521 40.38 -9.12 -15.10
C ALA A 521 39.28 -9.83 -14.30
N CYS A 522 39.66 -10.77 -13.43
CA CYS A 522 38.75 -11.37 -12.47
C CYS A 522 38.76 -10.55 -11.17
N ALA A 523 37.65 -9.91 -10.83
CA ALA A 523 37.42 -9.38 -9.49
C ALA A 523 36.88 -10.50 -8.60
N CYS A 524 37.76 -11.39 -8.14
CA CYS A 524 37.44 -12.34 -7.08
C CYS A 524 38.37 -12.06 -5.90
N VAL A 525 37.78 -11.65 -4.78
CA VAL A 525 38.47 -11.67 -3.49
C VAL A 525 38.74 -13.14 -3.18
N SER A 526 40.01 -13.55 -3.23
CA SER A 526 40.54 -14.91 -2.98
C SER A 526 40.59 -15.88 -4.17
N CYS A 527 41.35 -15.55 -5.22
CA CYS A 527 41.93 -16.58 -6.09
C CYS A 527 43.46 -16.45 -6.10
N ALA A 528 44.14 -17.35 -5.40
CA ALA A 528 45.52 -17.68 -5.69
C ALA A 528 45.54 -18.58 -6.93
N CYS A 529 45.59 -17.99 -8.12
CA CYS A 529 45.93 -18.72 -9.34
C CYS A 529 47.43 -18.55 -9.60
N ALA A 530 48.19 -19.61 -9.36
CA ALA A 530 49.55 -19.74 -9.88
C ALA A 530 49.45 -20.01 -11.39
N CYS A 531 49.84 -19.06 -12.23
CA CYS A 531 50.08 -19.31 -13.64
C CYS A 531 51.39 -20.10 -13.77
N ALA A 532 51.29 -21.40 -14.07
CA ALA A 532 52.41 -22.16 -14.63
C ALA A 532 52.47 -21.86 -16.13
N SER A 533 53.54 -21.21 -16.57
CA SER A 533 53.89 -21.07 -17.96
C SER A 533 54.23 -22.43 -18.57
N GLY A 534 53.75 -22.68 -19.79
CA GLY A 534 54.16 -23.81 -20.60
C GLY A 534 53.85 -23.52 -22.06
N GLY A 535 54.86 -22.99 -22.77
CA GLY A 535 54.81 -22.83 -24.23
C GLY A 535 54.95 -24.19 -24.94
N GLY A 536 54.60 -24.20 -26.22
CA GLY A 536 54.91 -25.32 -27.11
C GLY A 536 54.01 -25.40 -28.32
N PHE A 537 54.51 -24.83 -29.43
CA PHE A 537 54.10 -24.94 -30.84
C PHE A 537 52.88 -24.16 -31.33
#